data_AF-A0A2G7LZI9-F1
#
_entry.id   AF-A0A2G7LZI9-F1
#
_cell.length_a   1.000
_cell.length_b   1.000
_cell.length_c   1.000
_cell.angle_alpha   90.00
_cell.angle_beta   90.00
_cell.angle_gamma   90.00
#
_symmetry.space_group_name_H-M   'P 1'
#
loop_
_entity.id
_entity.type
_entity.pdbx_description
1 polymer ?
#
loop_
_entity_poly.entity_id
_entity_poly.type
_entity_poly.pdbx_seq_one_letter_code
_entity_poly.pdbx_strand_id
1 'polypeptide(L)'
;MPKETDRLKLPLPLGNENVTRESINGIFEKIDAGVASKADLDSLREAVSKMDIPDASLTQKGKVQLSSKTDGTSETVAATEKAISDARVAAINVATTDATTKANAAVAPIISLDSSNLVQNSSANLGLYGWTDYGSAPWSVTVGTNFRTLKYFQVTGAVAANAYAVLDSNATNVIAGTYNLQAMFYTLGMTTGVLLIEVKNASDDVTINSLVADSNSNWHRKSKTITIPSGVTSVKIRLVVSGGASGVSGSVKAISRIKFSAGAADVPYTAEADDLALFQYGVDAKNGIVGAINAKGGSASASDTWATLASKIRAFSGPVSVVLSGSGSVPLAVGEIKYYDLHTFPTGTKYALFATNATTADVGYQTTLYAYSNYISSVVIRDKNNIVASMDWISNGFTMYIKSIYIDFTNRIMTFINDGPNSRNKEFPMPSNFDITGPIRLSYVFERNASGFEGGCRYAVGGRLIYA
;
A
#
# COMPACT_ATOMS: atom_id res chain seq x y z
N MET A 1 -28.80 -40.70 99.22
CA MET A 1 -27.35 -40.39 99.20
C MET A 1 -27.13 -39.09 99.94
N PRO A 2 -26.04 -38.92 100.72
CA PRO A 2 -25.74 -37.64 101.36
C PRO A 2 -25.63 -36.55 100.27
N LYS A 3 -26.18 -35.36 100.54
CA LYS A 3 -25.92 -34.20 99.66
C LYS A 3 -24.51 -33.71 99.95
N GLU A 4 -23.72 -33.41 98.92
CA GLU A 4 -22.34 -32.93 99.07
C GLU A 4 -22.14 -31.55 98.44
N THR A 5 -21.12 -30.83 98.88
CA THR A 5 -20.70 -29.57 98.22
C THR A 5 -20.09 -29.83 96.84
N ASP A 6 -20.26 -28.90 95.89
CA ASP A 6 -19.88 -29.15 94.50
C ASP A 6 -18.37 -29.29 94.28
N ARG A 7 -17.57 -28.47 94.98
CA ARG A 7 -16.12 -28.37 94.77
C ARG A 7 -15.32 -29.39 95.56
N LEU A 8 -15.58 -29.51 96.85
CA LEU A 8 -14.76 -30.32 97.78
C LEU A 8 -15.44 -31.62 98.20
N LYS A 9 -16.65 -31.90 97.68
CA LYS A 9 -17.43 -33.11 97.98
C LYS A 9 -17.54 -33.36 99.49
N LEU A 10 -17.83 -32.28 100.22
CA LEU A 10 -18.03 -32.31 101.67
C LEU A 10 -19.49 -32.69 101.97
N PRO A 11 -19.76 -33.66 102.84
CA PRO A 11 -21.11 -34.03 103.20
C PRO A 11 -21.83 -32.88 103.92
N LEU A 12 -23.06 -32.58 103.51
CA LEU A 12 -23.94 -31.61 104.14
C LEU A 12 -24.87 -32.32 105.13
N PRO A 13 -25.03 -31.82 106.36
CA PRO A 13 -25.92 -32.42 107.37
C PRO A 13 -27.40 -32.32 106.95
N LEU A 14 -28.20 -33.35 107.22
CA LEU A 14 -29.65 -33.39 106.91
C LEU A 14 -30.53 -32.92 108.09
N GLY A 15 -29.92 -32.65 109.25
CA GLY A 15 -30.52 -31.90 110.37
C GLY A 15 -30.97 -32.75 111.55
N ASN A 16 -30.71 -34.06 111.54
CA ASN A 16 -31.08 -34.99 112.61
C ASN A 16 -29.97 -35.99 112.98
N GLU A 17 -28.74 -35.76 112.49
CA GLU A 17 -27.60 -36.63 112.73
C GLU A 17 -26.76 -36.17 113.92
N ASN A 18 -26.31 -37.13 114.74
CA ASN A 18 -25.24 -36.87 115.71
C ASN A 18 -23.91 -36.78 114.96
N VAL A 19 -23.30 -35.60 114.97
CA VAL A 19 -22.01 -35.36 114.32
C VAL A 19 -20.89 -35.78 115.28
N THR A 20 -20.13 -36.81 114.92
CA THR A 20 -18.99 -37.28 115.73
C THR A 20 -17.76 -36.41 115.50
N ARG A 21 -16.81 -36.46 116.43
CA ARG A 21 -15.53 -35.73 116.28
C ARG A 21 -14.77 -36.20 115.05
N GLU A 22 -14.84 -37.49 114.74
CA GLU A 22 -14.19 -38.11 113.58
C GLU A 22 -14.78 -37.59 112.27
N SER A 23 -16.11 -37.41 112.19
CA SER A 23 -16.75 -36.89 110.98
C SER A 23 -16.46 -35.40 110.75
N ILE A 24 -16.38 -34.60 111.83
CA ILE A 24 -15.95 -33.20 111.77
C ILE A 24 -14.49 -33.07 111.35
N ASN A 25 -13.60 -33.88 111.94
CA ASN A 25 -12.19 -33.88 111.58
C ASN A 25 -11.98 -34.25 110.10
N GLY A 26 -12.69 -35.27 109.61
CA GLY A 26 -12.64 -35.64 108.19
C GLY A 26 -13.13 -34.53 107.25
N ILE A 27 -14.08 -33.69 107.68
CA ILE A 27 -14.51 -32.51 106.90
C ILE A 27 -13.40 -31.45 106.89
N PHE A 28 -12.76 -31.18 108.04
CA PHE A 28 -11.66 -30.20 108.10
C PHE A 28 -10.44 -30.63 107.30
N GLU A 29 -10.07 -31.92 107.34
CA GLU A 29 -8.98 -32.46 106.52
C GLU A 29 -9.28 -32.35 105.02
N LYS A 30 -10.53 -32.59 104.60
CA LYS A 30 -10.95 -32.39 103.19
C LYS A 30 -10.95 -30.92 102.78
N ILE A 31 -11.32 -30.00 103.67
CA ILE A 31 -11.24 -28.56 103.43
C ILE A 31 -9.79 -28.15 103.28
N ASP A 32 -8.92 -28.57 104.20
CA ASP A 32 -7.50 -28.25 104.21
C ASP A 32 -6.79 -28.76 102.94
N ALA A 33 -7.08 -30.00 102.54
CA ALA A 33 -6.58 -30.58 101.29
C ALA A 33 -7.15 -29.92 100.02
N GLY A 34 -8.31 -29.28 100.12
CA GLY A 34 -9.04 -28.70 98.99
C GLY A 34 -8.81 -27.21 98.76
N VAL A 35 -8.27 -26.49 99.75
CA VAL A 35 -7.97 -25.06 99.68
C VAL A 35 -6.54 -24.89 99.20
N ALA A 36 -6.35 -24.06 98.17
CA ALA A 36 -5.01 -23.71 97.71
C ALA A 36 -4.26 -23.00 98.84
N SER A 37 -3.07 -23.50 99.15
CA SER A 37 -2.21 -22.87 100.15
C SER A 37 -1.65 -21.56 99.61
N LYS A 38 -1.16 -20.69 100.51
CA LYS A 38 -0.43 -19.49 100.11
C LYS A 38 0.78 -19.84 99.24
N ALA A 39 1.45 -20.96 99.52
CA ALA A 39 2.57 -21.44 98.73
C ALA A 39 2.16 -21.81 97.29
N ASP A 40 0.98 -22.40 97.10
CA ASP A 40 0.46 -22.72 95.75
C ASP A 40 0.12 -21.46 94.96
N LEU A 41 -0.50 -20.48 95.63
CA LEU A 41 -0.80 -19.16 95.05
C LEU A 41 0.47 -18.38 94.69
N ASP A 42 1.48 -18.41 95.57
CA ASP A 42 2.77 -17.76 95.33
C ASP A 42 3.52 -18.45 94.20
N SER A 43 3.49 -19.78 94.12
CA SER A 43 4.06 -20.56 93.01
C SER A 43 3.37 -20.25 91.68
N LEU A 44 2.03 -20.11 91.68
CA LEU A 44 1.27 -19.74 90.48
C LEU A 44 1.59 -18.30 90.05
N ARG A 45 1.63 -17.36 91.00
CA ARG A 45 1.99 -15.96 90.73
C ARG A 45 3.41 -15.86 90.19
N GLU A 46 4.35 -16.60 90.76
CA GLU A 46 5.71 -16.69 90.28
C GLU A 46 5.75 -17.27 88.86
N ALA A 47 5.06 -18.38 88.61
CA ALA A 47 4.97 -18.99 87.28
C ALA A 47 4.37 -18.05 86.22
N VAL A 48 3.30 -17.34 86.56
CA VAL A 48 2.67 -16.34 85.67
C VAL A 48 3.56 -15.12 85.48
N SER A 49 4.22 -14.63 86.54
CA SER A 49 5.15 -13.50 86.44
C SER A 49 6.39 -13.79 85.58
N LYS A 50 6.77 -15.07 85.49
CA LYS A 50 7.86 -15.57 84.65
C LYS A 50 7.43 -15.94 83.23
N MET A 51 6.13 -15.88 82.91
CA MET A 51 5.68 -16.05 81.52
C MET A 51 6.13 -14.86 80.68
N ASP A 52 7.17 -15.07 79.89
CA ASP A 52 7.62 -14.12 78.88
C ASP A 52 7.05 -14.49 77.51
N ILE A 53 6.26 -13.59 76.92
CA ILE A 53 5.82 -13.69 75.53
C ILE A 53 6.79 -12.81 74.72
N PRO A 54 7.71 -13.41 73.95
CA PRO A 54 8.67 -12.65 73.17
C PRO A 54 7.98 -11.85 72.07
N ASP A 55 8.69 -10.85 71.54
CA ASP A 55 8.25 -10.13 70.35
C ASP A 55 8.28 -11.07 69.14
N ALA A 56 7.36 -10.83 68.19
CA ALA A 56 7.31 -11.60 66.96
C ALA A 56 8.55 -11.34 66.09
N SER A 57 9.06 -12.40 65.45
CA SER A 57 10.09 -12.33 64.42
C SER A 57 9.71 -13.20 63.22
N LEU A 58 10.48 -13.13 62.14
CA LEU A 58 10.26 -13.96 60.95
C LEU A 58 10.35 -15.47 61.23
N THR A 59 10.99 -15.87 62.33
CA THR A 59 11.21 -17.27 62.70
C THR A 59 10.58 -17.67 64.03
N GLN A 60 10.05 -16.71 64.82
CA GLN A 60 9.44 -16.96 66.13
C GLN A 60 8.11 -16.22 66.25
N LYS A 61 7.05 -16.94 66.62
CA LYS A 61 5.75 -16.33 66.94
C LYS A 61 5.88 -15.52 68.24
N GLY A 62 5.24 -14.36 68.30
CA GLY A 62 5.29 -13.46 69.45
C GLY A 62 4.24 -12.35 69.38
N LYS A 63 4.35 -11.34 70.25
CA LYS A 63 3.49 -10.14 70.24
C LYS A 63 4.01 -9.09 69.24
N VAL A 64 3.13 -8.27 68.69
CA VAL A 64 3.46 -7.20 67.73
C VAL A 64 2.53 -6.01 67.91
N GLN A 65 3.05 -4.79 67.74
CA GLN A 65 2.25 -3.57 67.72
C GLN A 65 1.75 -3.27 66.30
N LEU A 66 0.48 -2.87 66.17
CA LEU A 66 -0.12 -2.54 64.87
C LEU A 66 0.02 -1.06 64.53
N SER A 67 0.21 -0.76 63.24
CA SER A 67 0.29 0.60 62.70
C SER A 67 -0.64 0.76 61.50
N SER A 68 -1.32 1.92 61.45
CA SER A 68 -2.18 2.30 60.32
C SER A 68 -1.54 3.32 59.38
N LYS A 69 -0.24 3.59 59.51
CA LYS A 69 0.50 4.46 58.58
C LYS A 69 0.68 3.76 57.23
N THR A 70 0.59 4.51 56.14
CA THR A 70 0.79 4.02 54.75
C THR A 70 2.12 4.47 54.14
N ASP A 71 2.86 5.32 54.85
CA ASP A 71 4.14 5.95 54.47
C ASP A 71 5.24 5.70 55.52
N GLY A 72 5.00 4.79 56.47
CA GLY A 72 5.94 4.51 57.55
C GLY A 72 7.14 3.68 57.10
N THR A 73 8.30 3.91 57.72
CA THR A 73 9.54 3.15 57.51
C THR A 73 9.90 2.25 58.70
N SER A 74 8.95 2.01 59.62
CA SER A 74 9.21 1.24 60.85
C SER A 74 9.26 -0.26 60.56
N GLU A 75 10.30 -0.93 61.05
CA GLU A 75 10.48 -2.38 60.96
C GLU A 75 9.96 -3.13 62.20
N THR A 76 9.47 -2.42 63.23
CA THR A 76 9.06 -2.99 64.53
C THR A 76 7.56 -3.15 64.71
N VAL A 77 6.76 -2.79 63.70
CA VAL A 77 5.28 -2.80 63.75
C VAL A 77 4.71 -3.53 62.55
N ALA A 78 3.53 -4.15 62.71
CA ALA A 78 2.80 -4.75 61.60
C ALA A 78 1.74 -3.77 61.04
N ALA A 79 1.53 -3.80 59.72
CA ALA A 79 0.50 -3.01 59.07
C ALA A 79 -0.90 -3.56 59.36
N THR A 80 -1.88 -2.68 59.57
CA THR A 80 -3.30 -3.08 59.64
C THR A 80 -3.88 -3.37 58.25
N GLU A 81 -4.96 -4.16 58.18
CA GLU A 81 -5.70 -4.38 56.91
C GLU A 81 -6.14 -3.06 56.27
N LYS A 82 -6.49 -2.06 57.10
CA LYS A 82 -6.80 -0.71 56.65
C LYS A 82 -5.61 -0.05 55.96
N ALA A 83 -4.41 -0.08 56.56
CA ALA A 83 -3.21 0.49 55.94
C ALA A 83 -2.89 -0.16 54.59
N ILE A 84 -3.03 -1.48 54.49
CA ILE A 84 -2.81 -2.21 53.23
C ILE A 84 -3.84 -1.79 52.17
N SER A 85 -5.12 -1.69 52.55
CA SER A 85 -6.18 -1.24 51.64
C SER A 85 -5.95 0.20 51.16
N ASP A 86 -5.61 1.11 52.07
CA ASP A 86 -5.36 2.52 51.76
C ASP A 86 -4.14 2.68 50.84
N ALA A 87 -3.05 1.95 51.09
CA ALA A 87 -1.87 1.95 50.24
C ALA A 87 -2.18 1.39 48.83
N ARG A 88 -2.96 0.32 48.74
CA ARG A 88 -3.43 -0.25 47.46
C ARG A 88 -4.28 0.76 46.68
N VAL A 89 -5.22 1.44 47.33
CA VAL A 89 -6.06 2.46 46.70
C VAL A 89 -5.23 3.65 46.22
N ALA A 90 -4.28 4.12 47.03
CA ALA A 90 -3.36 5.19 46.64
C ALA A 90 -2.54 4.81 45.40
N ALA A 91 -1.99 3.59 45.36
CA ALA A 91 -1.25 3.08 44.20
C ALA A 91 -2.12 3.01 42.94
N ILE A 92 -3.36 2.52 43.05
CA ILE A 92 -4.32 2.46 41.92
C ILE A 92 -4.65 3.88 41.42
N ASN A 93 -4.89 4.83 42.33
CA ASN A 93 -5.22 6.21 41.96
C ASN A 93 -4.05 6.89 41.24
N VAL A 94 -2.81 6.69 41.72
CA VAL A 94 -1.60 7.20 41.06
C VAL A 94 -1.45 6.58 39.67
N ALA A 95 -1.57 5.25 39.55
CA ALA A 95 -1.46 4.56 38.27
C ALA A 95 -2.56 4.99 37.28
N THR A 96 -3.79 5.18 37.76
CA THR A 96 -4.92 5.66 36.93
C THR A 96 -4.67 7.10 36.48
N THR A 97 -4.22 7.97 37.37
CA THR A 97 -3.93 9.38 37.04
C THR A 97 -2.80 9.48 36.02
N ASP A 98 -1.73 8.69 36.18
CA ASP A 98 -0.62 8.62 35.23
C ASP A 98 -1.08 8.10 33.86
N ALA A 99 -1.88 7.02 33.84
CA ALA A 99 -2.46 6.48 32.61
C ALA A 99 -3.38 7.49 31.90
N THR A 100 -4.27 8.16 32.63
CA THR A 100 -5.14 9.21 32.09
C THR A 100 -4.34 10.40 31.58
N THR A 101 -3.29 10.83 32.28
CA THR A 101 -2.43 11.94 31.85
C THR A 101 -1.71 11.58 30.55
N LYS A 102 -1.12 10.39 30.47
CA LYS A 102 -0.47 9.89 29.25
C LYS A 102 -1.44 9.73 28.08
N ALA A 103 -2.64 9.23 28.35
CA ALA A 103 -3.69 9.10 27.33
C ALA A 103 -4.16 10.47 26.82
N ASN A 104 -4.44 11.42 27.72
CA ASN A 104 -4.85 12.78 27.36
C ASN A 104 -3.74 13.50 26.58
N ALA A 105 -2.48 13.36 26.98
CA ALA A 105 -1.33 13.92 26.26
C ALA A 105 -1.17 13.31 24.85
N ALA A 106 -1.50 12.03 24.67
CA ALA A 106 -1.50 11.38 23.36
C ALA A 106 -2.68 11.82 22.46
N VAL A 107 -3.83 12.14 23.06
CA VAL A 107 -5.07 12.49 22.33
C VAL A 107 -5.18 13.99 22.01
N ALA A 108 -4.74 14.87 22.91
CA ALA A 108 -4.80 16.33 22.73
C ALA A 108 -4.26 16.84 21.36
N PRO A 109 -3.10 16.38 20.86
CA PRO A 109 -2.58 16.81 19.56
C PRO A 109 -3.28 16.16 18.35
N ILE A 110 -4.15 15.17 18.55
CA ILE A 110 -4.97 14.63 17.44
C ILE A 110 -6.20 15.51 17.20
N ILE A 111 -6.65 16.25 18.22
CA ILE A 111 -7.88 17.04 18.20
C ILE A 111 -7.63 18.51 17.84
N SER A 112 -6.42 19.03 18.09
CA SER A 112 -6.07 20.43 17.76
C SER A 112 -5.52 20.57 16.34
N LEU A 113 -6.05 21.54 15.58
CA LEU A 113 -5.59 21.90 14.22
C LEU A 113 -4.12 22.31 14.16
N ASP A 114 -3.53 22.74 15.27
CA ASP A 114 -2.11 23.12 15.33
C ASP A 114 -1.18 21.94 15.04
N SER A 115 -1.64 20.71 15.26
CA SER A 115 -0.82 19.50 15.22
C SER A 115 -0.94 18.74 13.91
N SER A 116 -1.72 19.25 12.94
CA SER A 116 -1.82 18.65 11.61
C SER A 116 -0.49 18.73 10.87
N ASN A 117 -0.12 17.65 10.20
CA ASN A 117 1.03 17.65 9.30
C ASN A 117 0.74 18.56 8.10
N LEU A 118 1.69 19.44 7.77
CA LEU A 118 1.56 20.38 6.66
C LEU A 118 2.33 19.92 5.41
N VAL A 119 3.06 18.81 5.50
CA VAL A 119 3.88 18.27 4.40
C VAL A 119 3.13 17.14 3.71
N GLN A 120 2.84 17.32 2.43
CA GLN A 120 2.19 16.32 1.60
C GLN A 120 3.15 15.20 1.18
N ASN A 121 2.61 13.98 1.05
CA ASN A 121 3.34 12.79 0.65
C ASN A 121 4.65 12.60 1.46
N SER A 122 4.60 12.90 2.75
CA SER A 122 5.77 13.00 3.63
C SER A 122 6.29 11.63 4.11
N SER A 123 5.56 10.57 3.78
CA SER A 123 5.96 9.16 3.94
C SER A 123 6.37 8.47 2.63
N ALA A 124 6.41 9.20 1.51
CA ALA A 124 6.67 8.66 0.17
C ALA A 124 5.63 7.63 -0.32
N ASN A 125 4.42 7.64 0.22
CA ASN A 125 3.35 6.71 -0.16
C ASN A 125 2.92 6.84 -1.63
N LEU A 126 2.99 8.06 -2.17
CA LEU A 126 2.61 8.44 -3.53
C LEU A 126 3.84 8.61 -4.44
N GLY A 127 4.94 7.91 -4.14
CA GLY A 127 6.20 8.08 -4.88
C GLY A 127 6.80 9.45 -4.64
N LEU A 128 7.25 10.13 -5.70
CA LEU A 128 7.77 11.51 -5.64
C LEU A 128 6.68 12.57 -5.90
N TYR A 129 5.39 12.22 -5.85
CA TYR A 129 4.33 13.22 -6.06
C TYR A 129 4.44 14.36 -5.05
N GLY A 130 4.45 15.61 -5.54
CA GLY A 130 4.62 16.80 -4.70
C GLY A 130 6.06 17.04 -4.23
N TRP A 131 7.04 16.31 -4.79
CA TRP A 131 8.45 16.47 -4.51
C TRP A 131 9.22 16.63 -5.83
N THR A 132 10.22 17.50 -5.84
CA THR A 132 11.09 17.71 -7.00
C THR A 132 12.54 17.42 -6.64
N ASP A 133 13.14 16.52 -7.43
CA ASP A 133 14.51 16.06 -7.26
C ASP A 133 15.48 16.96 -8.02
N TYR A 134 16.55 17.36 -7.33
CA TYR A 134 17.62 18.19 -7.86
C TYR A 134 18.96 17.72 -7.29
N GLY A 135 20.03 17.74 -8.09
CA GLY A 135 21.39 17.47 -7.61
C GLY A 135 22.09 16.33 -8.33
N SER A 136 23.20 15.86 -7.74
CA SER A 136 24.14 14.96 -8.42
C SER A 136 23.79 13.48 -8.32
N ALA A 137 22.95 13.10 -7.35
CA ALA A 137 22.50 11.72 -7.16
C ALA A 137 20.98 11.72 -6.98
N PRO A 138 20.24 10.88 -7.72
CA PRO A 138 18.80 10.92 -7.74
C PRO A 138 18.21 10.36 -6.44
N TRP A 139 17.15 11.01 -5.98
CA TRP A 139 16.26 10.45 -4.98
C TRP A 139 15.32 9.44 -5.62
N SER A 140 15.02 8.39 -4.87
CA SER A 140 14.04 7.37 -5.26
C SER A 140 13.18 7.02 -4.07
N VAL A 141 12.13 6.23 -4.31
CA VAL A 141 11.25 5.73 -3.26
C VAL A 141 11.36 4.22 -3.21
N THR A 142 11.42 3.65 -2.00
CA THR A 142 11.38 2.20 -1.86
C THR A 142 10.01 1.63 -2.18
N VAL A 143 9.99 0.63 -3.05
CA VAL A 143 8.85 -0.26 -3.25
C VAL A 143 8.85 -1.31 -2.14
N GLY A 144 8.06 -1.06 -1.08
CA GLY A 144 7.88 -2.05 -0.02
C GLY A 144 7.40 -3.38 -0.60
N THR A 145 8.01 -4.49 -0.17
CA THR A 145 7.63 -5.84 -0.63
C THR A 145 6.32 -6.33 0.04
N ASN A 146 5.78 -5.58 1.00
CA ASN A 146 4.47 -5.79 1.60
C ASN A 146 3.88 -4.47 2.15
N PHE A 147 2.56 -4.44 2.35
CA PHE A 147 1.81 -3.27 2.87
C PHE A 147 2.21 -2.80 4.27
N ARG A 148 3.05 -3.57 4.99
CA ARG A 148 3.52 -3.24 6.35
C ARG A 148 4.89 -2.58 6.38
N THR A 149 5.64 -2.63 5.27
CA THR A 149 6.97 -2.03 5.22
C THR A 149 6.83 -0.53 5.01
N LEU A 150 7.53 0.26 5.85
CA LEU A 150 7.64 1.70 5.68
C LEU A 150 8.11 2.03 4.27
N LYS A 151 7.35 2.86 3.55
CA LYS A 151 7.87 3.56 2.37
C LYS A 151 8.71 4.74 2.83
N TYR A 152 9.71 5.10 2.03
CA TYR A 152 10.66 6.14 2.37
C TYR A 152 11.32 6.69 1.11
N PHE A 153 11.71 7.96 1.18
CA PHE A 153 12.62 8.59 0.23
C PHE A 153 14.03 8.08 0.51
N GLN A 154 14.78 7.75 -0.53
CA GLN A 154 16.15 7.28 -0.39
C GLN A 154 17.09 7.78 -1.47
N VAL A 155 18.35 7.91 -1.10
CA VAL A 155 19.49 7.95 -2.01
C VAL A 155 20.31 6.69 -1.76
N THR A 156 20.52 5.88 -2.80
CA THR A 156 21.34 4.66 -2.73
C THR A 156 22.70 4.85 -3.42
N GLY A 157 22.76 5.75 -4.40
CA GLY A 157 23.99 6.12 -5.09
C GLY A 157 25.00 6.84 -4.18
N ALA A 158 26.24 6.88 -4.62
CA ALA A 158 27.26 7.70 -3.98
C ALA A 158 26.98 9.20 -4.23
N VAL A 159 27.33 10.03 -3.26
CA VAL A 159 27.31 11.49 -3.40
C VAL A 159 28.76 11.97 -3.35
N ALA A 160 29.24 12.62 -4.41
CA ALA A 160 30.63 13.05 -4.51
C ALA A 160 30.99 14.10 -3.44
N ALA A 161 32.28 14.27 -3.17
CA ALA A 161 32.77 15.33 -2.31
C ALA A 161 32.28 16.70 -2.80
N ASN A 162 31.80 17.53 -1.88
CA ASN A 162 31.21 18.85 -2.11
C ASN A 162 29.97 18.86 -3.02
N ALA A 163 29.36 17.70 -3.24
CA ALA A 163 28.10 17.56 -3.97
C ALA A 163 26.93 17.28 -3.02
N TYR A 164 25.72 17.43 -3.56
CA TYR A 164 24.48 17.27 -2.81
C TYR A 164 23.46 16.49 -3.64
N ALA A 165 22.72 15.62 -2.96
CA ALA A 165 21.45 15.11 -3.45
C ALA A 165 20.33 15.84 -2.70
N VAL A 166 19.40 16.43 -3.44
CA VAL A 166 18.38 17.34 -2.88
C VAL A 166 17.00 16.95 -3.36
N LEU A 167 16.04 16.87 -2.44
CA LEU A 167 14.63 16.66 -2.77
C LEU A 167 13.78 17.72 -2.07
N ASP A 168 13.12 18.57 -2.84
CA ASP A 168 12.27 19.64 -2.33
C ASP A 168 10.81 19.25 -2.38
N SER A 169 10.06 19.48 -1.29
CA SER A 169 8.60 19.42 -1.33
C SER A 169 8.05 20.62 -2.11
N ASN A 170 6.80 20.50 -2.55
CA ASN A 170 5.98 21.65 -2.89
C ASN A 170 5.93 22.65 -1.72
N ALA A 171 5.72 23.92 -2.04
CA ALA A 171 5.58 24.95 -1.03
C ALA A 171 4.28 24.76 -0.24
N THR A 172 4.39 24.94 1.06
CA THR A 172 3.29 24.89 2.03
C THR A 172 3.15 26.26 2.67
N ASN A 173 1.93 26.77 2.73
CA ASN A 173 1.65 28.06 3.38
C ASN A 173 1.85 27.96 4.88
N VAL A 174 2.48 28.98 5.46
CA VAL A 174 2.72 29.11 6.90
C VAL A 174 2.49 30.54 7.35
N ILE A 175 2.41 30.73 8.65
CA ILE A 175 2.46 32.04 9.29
C ILE A 175 3.70 32.11 10.18
N ALA A 176 4.09 33.31 10.55
CA ALA A 176 5.16 33.50 11.53
C ALA A 176 4.77 32.88 12.88
N GLY A 177 5.68 32.15 13.51
CA GLY A 177 5.39 31.46 14.76
C GLY A 177 6.24 30.22 15.00
N THR A 178 5.88 29.45 16.01
CA THR A 178 6.58 28.24 16.42
C THR A 178 5.98 27.01 15.74
N TYR A 179 6.85 26.12 15.27
CA TYR A 179 6.52 24.86 14.60
C TYR A 179 7.39 23.74 15.17
N ASN A 180 6.95 22.50 15.00
CA ASN A 180 7.74 21.30 15.27
C ASN A 180 8.05 20.59 13.95
N LEU A 181 9.32 20.24 13.73
CA LEU A 181 9.76 19.39 12.64
C LEU A 181 10.29 18.08 13.20
N GLN A 182 9.81 16.97 12.67
CA GLN A 182 10.30 15.64 12.98
C GLN A 182 10.40 14.77 11.72
N ALA A 183 11.23 13.73 11.79
CA ALA A 183 11.26 12.67 10.79
C ALA A 183 11.93 11.40 11.32
N MET A 184 11.69 10.28 10.62
CA MET A 184 12.45 9.05 10.73
C MET A 184 13.62 9.09 9.73
N PHE A 185 14.81 8.75 10.20
CA PHE A 185 16.02 8.71 9.39
C PHE A 185 16.65 7.31 9.43
N TYR A 186 17.35 6.95 8.35
CA TYR A 186 18.20 5.78 8.26
C TYR A 186 19.52 6.16 7.59
N THR A 187 20.63 5.89 8.27
CA THR A 187 21.99 6.28 7.86
C THR A 187 23.00 5.15 8.05
N LEU A 188 22.56 3.90 8.24
CA LEU A 188 23.48 2.78 8.49
C LEU A 188 24.41 2.56 7.27
N GLY A 189 25.70 2.52 7.52
CA GLY A 189 26.73 2.49 6.48
C GLY A 189 27.10 3.86 5.90
N MET A 190 26.55 4.95 6.41
CA MET A 190 26.98 6.32 6.12
C MET A 190 27.96 6.79 7.21
N THR A 191 29.26 6.69 6.93
CA THR A 191 30.36 7.04 7.85
C THR A 191 30.92 8.46 7.63
N THR A 192 30.55 9.09 6.53
CA THR A 192 30.98 10.42 6.09
C THR A 192 29.77 11.20 5.57
N GLY A 193 29.90 12.52 5.45
CA GLY A 193 28.82 13.40 5.00
C GLY A 193 27.70 13.58 6.05
N VAL A 194 26.58 14.16 5.62
CA VAL A 194 25.42 14.43 6.50
C VAL A 194 24.10 14.17 5.76
N LEU A 195 23.16 13.49 6.43
CA LEU A 195 21.76 13.43 6.03
C LEU A 195 20.97 14.40 6.91
N LEU A 196 20.22 15.31 6.28
CA LEU A 196 19.41 16.29 7.02
C LEU A 196 18.14 16.68 6.26
N ILE A 197 17.25 17.35 7.00
CA ILE A 197 16.11 18.09 6.47
C ILE A 197 16.34 19.56 6.72
N GLU A 198 16.05 20.41 5.75
CA GLU A 198 16.05 21.86 5.87
C GLU A 198 14.62 22.39 5.71
N VAL A 199 14.26 23.38 6.52
CA VAL A 199 13.08 24.21 6.27
C VAL A 199 13.57 25.46 5.54
N LYS A 200 13.09 25.65 4.32
CA LYS A 200 13.48 26.75 3.44
C LYS A 200 12.32 27.72 3.30
N ASN A 201 12.60 29.02 3.30
CA ASN A 201 11.63 29.99 2.80
C ASN A 201 11.41 29.70 1.30
N ALA A 202 10.16 29.50 0.89
CA ALA A 202 9.86 29.09 -0.47
C ALA A 202 10.12 30.20 -1.50
N SER A 203 10.14 31.47 -1.07
CA SER A 203 10.28 32.62 -1.96
C SER A 203 11.72 32.92 -2.39
N ASP A 204 12.70 32.68 -1.52
CA ASP A 204 14.12 33.07 -1.72
C ASP A 204 15.10 31.91 -1.49
N ASP A 205 14.62 30.71 -1.17
CA ASP A 205 15.40 29.50 -0.87
C ASP A 205 16.32 29.61 0.36
N VAL A 206 16.15 30.63 1.19
CA VAL A 206 16.95 30.83 2.40
C VAL A 206 16.58 29.76 3.44
N THR A 207 17.60 29.14 4.03
CA THR A 207 17.43 28.15 5.10
C THR A 207 16.99 28.83 6.39
N ILE A 208 15.81 28.47 6.89
CA ILE A 208 15.28 28.93 8.17
C ILE A 208 15.83 28.06 9.30
N ASN A 209 15.83 26.74 9.10
CA ASN A 209 16.34 25.80 10.10
C ASN A 209 16.67 24.44 9.47
N SER A 210 17.28 23.56 10.26
CA SER A 210 17.60 22.19 9.85
C SER A 210 17.49 21.17 10.99
N LEU A 211 17.17 19.94 10.60
CA LEU A 211 17.09 18.75 11.43
C LEU A 211 18.07 17.70 10.88
N VAL A 212 19.12 17.41 11.65
CA VAL A 212 20.21 16.54 11.22
C VAL A 212 20.03 15.13 11.78
N ALA A 213 20.24 14.11 10.95
CA ALA A 213 20.20 12.70 11.33
C ALA A 213 21.40 12.33 12.22
N ASP A 214 21.25 11.27 13.02
CA ASP A 214 22.39 10.64 13.67
C ASP A 214 23.23 9.90 12.62
N SER A 215 24.55 9.93 12.79
CA SER A 215 25.48 9.26 11.86
C SER A 215 25.44 7.75 12.04
N ASN A 216 25.66 7.01 10.95
CA ASN A 216 25.79 5.54 10.92
C ASN A 216 24.77 4.78 11.80
N SER A 217 23.50 5.19 11.73
CA SER A 217 22.46 4.68 12.62
C SER A 217 21.36 3.97 11.84
N ASN A 218 20.84 2.89 12.41
CA ASN A 218 19.59 2.26 11.95
C ASN A 218 18.42 3.25 12.15
N TRP A 219 17.19 2.85 11.80
CA TRP A 219 16.00 3.71 11.91
C TRP A 219 15.91 4.41 13.27
N HIS A 220 15.95 5.73 13.23
CA HIS A 220 15.92 6.59 14.41
C HIS A 220 15.08 7.84 14.12
N ARG A 221 14.46 8.39 15.16
CA ARG A 221 13.62 9.58 15.07
C ARG A 221 14.39 10.79 15.57
N LYS A 222 14.28 11.91 14.85
CA LYS A 222 14.71 13.23 15.32
C LYS A 222 13.51 14.16 15.33
N SER A 223 13.52 15.12 16.25
CA SER A 223 12.52 16.18 16.36
C SER A 223 13.19 17.49 16.80
N LYS A 224 12.66 18.62 16.37
CA LYS A 224 13.18 19.96 16.70
C LYS A 224 12.09 21.01 16.59
N THR A 225 12.03 21.91 17.57
CA THR A 225 11.22 23.12 17.51
C THR A 225 11.89 24.17 16.63
N ILE A 226 11.13 24.77 15.73
CA ILE A 226 11.58 25.76 14.74
C ILE A 226 10.70 27.00 14.86
N THR A 227 11.31 28.18 14.69
CA THR A 227 10.58 29.44 14.61
C THR A 227 10.59 29.94 13.17
N ILE A 228 9.42 30.11 12.58
CA ILE A 228 9.23 30.75 11.28
C ILE A 228 9.26 32.28 11.48
N PRO A 229 10.18 33.00 10.84
CA PRO A 229 10.29 34.46 10.97
C PRO A 229 9.07 35.22 10.45
N SER A 230 8.90 36.46 10.93
CA SER A 230 7.93 37.40 10.36
C SER A 230 8.20 37.65 8.87
N GLY A 231 7.16 37.64 8.05
CA GLY A 231 7.24 37.89 6.61
C GLY A 231 7.38 36.64 5.74
N VAL A 232 7.65 35.47 6.34
CA VAL A 232 7.61 34.19 5.62
C VAL A 232 6.16 33.70 5.54
N THR A 233 5.62 33.60 4.32
CA THR A 233 4.23 33.18 4.05
C THR A 233 4.13 31.74 3.56
N SER A 234 5.24 31.16 3.11
CA SER A 234 5.31 29.77 2.69
C SER A 234 6.72 29.20 2.87
N VAL A 235 6.79 27.91 3.16
CA VAL A 235 8.05 27.16 3.29
C VAL A 235 8.01 25.91 2.45
N LYS A 236 9.18 25.38 2.13
CA LYS A 236 9.33 24.03 1.60
C LYS A 236 10.27 23.21 2.47
N ILE A 237 10.04 21.91 2.48
CA ILE A 237 10.90 20.95 3.16
C ILE A 237 11.89 20.41 2.15
N ARG A 238 13.18 20.58 2.44
CA ARG A 238 14.28 20.10 1.60
C ARG A 238 14.98 18.94 2.28
N LEU A 239 15.03 17.79 1.63
CA LEU A 239 15.84 16.65 2.06
C LEU A 239 17.23 16.79 1.43
N VAL A 240 18.29 16.59 2.21
CA VAL A 240 19.66 16.73 1.71
C VAL A 240 20.53 15.57 2.17
N VAL A 241 21.21 14.95 1.21
CA VAL A 241 22.45 14.20 1.48
C VAL A 241 23.60 15.07 1.04
N SER A 242 24.41 15.54 1.99
CA SER A 242 25.64 16.25 1.69
C SER A 242 26.81 15.27 1.60
N GLY A 243 27.55 15.34 0.49
CA GLY A 243 28.82 14.66 0.28
C GLY A 243 29.90 15.04 1.31
N GLY A 244 29.81 16.25 1.89
CA GLY A 244 30.89 16.82 2.70
C GLY A 244 32.23 16.86 1.94
N ALA A 245 33.35 17.03 2.64
CA ALA A 245 34.66 17.10 2.01
C ALA A 245 35.14 15.77 1.41
N SER A 246 34.63 14.63 1.90
CA SER A 246 35.13 13.30 1.55
C SER A 246 34.24 12.52 0.60
N GLY A 247 33.04 13.04 0.29
CA GLY A 247 31.99 12.28 -0.37
C GLY A 247 31.31 11.27 0.57
N VAL A 248 30.25 10.65 0.07
CA VAL A 248 29.50 9.59 0.75
C VAL A 248 29.38 8.41 -0.20
N SER A 249 29.75 7.22 0.26
CA SER A 249 29.66 5.99 -0.54
C SER A 249 28.21 5.58 -0.86
N GLY A 250 28.04 4.71 -1.85
CA GLY A 250 26.73 4.10 -2.14
C GLY A 250 26.25 3.24 -0.97
N SER A 251 25.19 3.70 -0.31
CA SER A 251 24.54 3.04 0.83
C SER A 251 23.15 3.65 0.98
N VAL A 252 22.21 2.96 1.64
CA VAL A 252 20.86 3.51 1.83
C VAL A 252 20.92 4.69 2.79
N LYS A 253 20.50 5.85 2.29
CA LYS A 253 20.27 7.08 3.07
C LYS A 253 18.80 7.41 2.93
N ALA A 254 18.02 7.25 3.99
CA ALA A 254 16.58 7.32 3.87
C ALA A 254 15.90 8.23 4.89
N ILE A 255 14.81 8.83 4.46
CA ILE A 255 13.94 9.68 5.27
C ILE A 255 12.49 9.25 5.04
N SER A 256 11.70 9.17 6.12
CA SER A 256 10.26 8.93 6.06
C SER A 256 9.54 9.60 7.22
N ARG A 257 8.21 9.61 7.15
CA ARG A 257 7.32 10.11 8.20
C ARG A 257 7.71 11.50 8.67
N ILE A 258 7.97 12.38 7.71
CA ILE A 258 8.30 13.77 7.98
C ILE A 258 7.02 14.44 8.47
N LYS A 259 7.07 15.11 9.62
CA LYS A 259 5.95 15.92 10.09
C LYS A 259 6.44 17.30 10.41
N PHE A 260 5.76 18.27 9.81
CA PHE A 260 5.93 19.69 10.08
C PHE A 260 4.57 20.24 10.48
N SER A 261 4.42 20.63 11.74
CA SER A 261 3.14 21.08 12.32
C SER A 261 3.35 22.34 13.14
N ALA A 262 2.30 23.13 13.30
CA ALA A 262 2.36 24.33 14.14
C ALA A 262 2.50 23.97 15.63
N GLY A 263 2.99 24.89 16.42
CA GLY A 263 3.25 24.70 17.85
C GLY A 263 4.58 24.00 18.14
N ALA A 264 4.94 23.94 19.44
CA ALA A 264 6.21 23.37 19.89
C ALA A 264 6.12 21.86 20.18
N ALA A 265 4.90 21.30 20.23
CA ALA A 265 4.64 19.95 20.71
C ALA A 265 5.27 18.89 19.80
N ASP A 266 5.93 17.92 20.43
CA ASP A 266 6.53 16.78 19.74
C ASP A 266 5.50 15.65 19.60
N VAL A 267 4.69 15.73 18.55
CA VAL A 267 3.51 14.87 18.37
C VAL A 267 3.80 13.71 17.40
N PRO A 268 3.15 12.54 17.54
CA PRO A 268 3.36 11.44 16.61
C PRO A 268 3.08 11.81 15.15
N TYR A 269 3.73 11.10 14.23
CA TYR A 269 3.46 11.21 12.80
C TYR A 269 2.01 10.84 12.49
N THR A 270 1.38 11.61 11.62
CA THR A 270 0.01 11.43 11.17
C THR A 270 -0.05 11.69 9.66
N ALA A 271 -0.93 10.97 8.94
CA ALA A 271 -0.92 10.85 7.47
C ALA A 271 -1.98 11.71 6.76
N GLU A 272 -2.68 12.60 7.46
CA GLU A 272 -3.78 13.41 6.95
C GLU A 272 -3.38 14.27 5.72
N ALA A 273 -2.14 14.76 5.68
CA ALA A 273 -1.63 15.49 4.52
C ALA A 273 -1.41 14.58 3.30
N ASP A 274 -1.05 13.32 3.53
CA ASP A 274 -0.90 12.33 2.46
C ASP A 274 -2.27 11.91 1.92
N ASP A 275 -3.28 11.81 2.79
CA ASP A 275 -4.67 11.50 2.38
C ASP A 275 -5.27 12.62 1.51
N LEU A 276 -5.03 13.89 1.87
CA LEU A 276 -5.42 15.03 1.04
C LEU A 276 -4.67 15.03 -0.30
N ALA A 277 -3.37 14.73 -0.28
CA ALA A 277 -2.56 14.63 -1.48
C ALA A 277 -3.00 13.48 -2.40
N LEU A 278 -3.52 12.38 -1.85
CA LEU A 278 -4.04 11.26 -2.62
C LEU A 278 -5.27 11.66 -3.46
N PHE A 279 -6.17 12.46 -2.89
CA PHE A 279 -7.31 13.00 -3.64
C PHE A 279 -6.83 13.87 -4.81
N GLN A 280 -5.92 14.80 -4.55
CA GLN A 280 -5.37 15.67 -5.59
C GLN A 280 -4.59 14.89 -6.66
N TYR A 281 -3.81 13.88 -6.26
CA TYR A 281 -3.10 12.99 -7.18
C TYR A 281 -4.06 12.29 -8.16
N GLY A 282 -5.24 11.85 -7.68
CA GLY A 282 -6.28 11.28 -8.53
C GLY A 282 -6.86 12.28 -9.54
N VAL A 283 -7.05 13.53 -9.13
CA VAL A 283 -7.51 14.63 -10.01
C VAL A 283 -6.46 14.93 -11.07
N ASP A 284 -5.19 15.06 -10.69
CA ASP A 284 -4.08 15.34 -11.61
C ASP A 284 -3.90 14.21 -12.62
N ALA A 285 -4.00 12.95 -12.19
CA ALA A 285 -3.96 11.78 -13.07
C ALA A 285 -5.08 11.82 -14.12
N LYS A 286 -6.30 12.19 -13.70
CA LYS A 286 -7.43 12.36 -14.62
C LYS A 286 -7.18 13.49 -15.62
N ASN A 287 -6.67 14.63 -15.15
CA ASN A 287 -6.31 15.76 -16.00
C ASN A 287 -5.21 15.39 -17.02
N GLY A 288 -4.22 14.59 -16.63
CA GLY A 288 -3.20 14.06 -17.52
C GLY A 288 -3.78 13.20 -18.64
N ILE A 289 -4.75 12.33 -18.32
CA ILE A 289 -5.45 11.51 -19.32
C ILE A 289 -6.27 12.39 -20.27
N VAL A 290 -6.99 13.39 -19.75
CA VAL A 290 -7.73 14.37 -20.56
C VAL A 290 -6.79 15.12 -21.50
N GLY A 291 -5.67 15.60 -20.98
CA GLY A 291 -4.63 16.27 -21.76
C GLY A 291 -4.08 15.39 -22.87
N ALA A 292 -3.81 14.11 -22.59
CA ALA A 292 -3.34 13.15 -23.59
C ALA A 292 -4.38 12.91 -24.71
N ILE A 293 -5.66 12.79 -24.37
CA ILE A 293 -6.75 12.68 -25.34
C ILE A 293 -6.79 13.94 -26.24
N ASN A 294 -6.77 15.12 -25.64
CA ASN A 294 -6.81 16.38 -26.39
C ASN A 294 -5.56 16.55 -27.27
N ALA A 295 -4.38 16.17 -26.77
CA ALA A 295 -3.12 16.20 -27.53
C ALA A 295 -3.11 15.24 -28.73
N LYS A 296 -3.92 14.18 -28.70
CA LYS A 296 -4.15 13.26 -29.83
C LYS A 296 -5.26 13.73 -30.78
N GLY A 297 -5.76 14.95 -30.61
CA GLY A 297 -6.80 15.54 -31.46
C GLY A 297 -8.24 15.15 -31.08
N GLY A 298 -8.44 14.50 -29.93
CA GLY A 298 -9.78 14.29 -29.37
C GLY A 298 -10.31 15.51 -28.63
N SER A 299 -11.50 15.35 -28.05
CA SER A 299 -12.12 16.37 -27.18
C SER A 299 -12.57 15.72 -25.88
N ALA A 300 -11.86 16.02 -24.78
CA ALA A 300 -12.12 15.54 -23.44
C ALA A 300 -12.05 16.69 -22.42
N SER A 301 -12.79 16.52 -21.33
CA SER A 301 -12.85 17.44 -20.20
C SER A 301 -12.63 16.69 -18.89
N ALA A 302 -12.10 17.38 -17.88
CA ALA A 302 -12.01 16.87 -16.50
C ALA A 302 -13.39 16.53 -15.91
N SER A 303 -14.47 17.08 -16.46
CA SER A 303 -15.86 16.76 -16.09
C SER A 303 -16.37 15.43 -16.68
N ASP A 304 -15.70 14.86 -17.68
CA ASP A 304 -16.13 13.59 -18.28
C ASP A 304 -16.05 12.45 -17.26
N THR A 305 -17.00 11.50 -17.34
CA THR A 305 -16.93 10.27 -16.54
C THR A 305 -15.78 9.37 -17.01
N TRP A 306 -15.31 8.46 -16.15
CA TRP A 306 -14.30 7.47 -16.56
C TRP A 306 -14.76 6.60 -17.74
N ALA A 307 -16.05 6.25 -17.81
CA ALA A 307 -16.61 5.52 -18.93
C ALA A 307 -16.53 6.32 -20.25
N THR A 308 -16.83 7.62 -20.18
CA THR A 308 -16.71 8.55 -21.32
C THR A 308 -15.24 8.68 -21.77
N LEU A 309 -14.30 8.89 -20.84
CA LEU A 309 -12.88 8.98 -21.16
C LEU A 309 -12.35 7.68 -21.77
N ALA A 310 -12.74 6.51 -21.24
CA ALA A 310 -12.37 5.21 -21.79
C ALA A 310 -12.91 5.02 -23.23
N SER A 311 -14.13 5.49 -23.50
CA SER A 311 -14.69 5.49 -24.86
C SER A 311 -13.88 6.38 -25.81
N LYS A 312 -13.52 7.60 -25.37
CA LYS A 312 -12.70 8.54 -26.15
C LYS A 312 -11.29 7.98 -26.43
N ILE A 313 -10.69 7.29 -25.47
CA ILE A 313 -9.40 6.60 -25.66
C ILE A 313 -9.53 5.52 -26.73
N ARG A 314 -10.59 4.70 -26.68
CA ARG A 314 -10.86 3.66 -27.70
C ARG A 314 -11.14 4.23 -29.09
N ALA A 315 -11.57 5.48 -29.18
CA ALA A 315 -11.79 6.15 -30.46
C ALA A 315 -10.48 6.57 -31.16
N PHE A 316 -9.34 6.62 -30.46
CA PHE A 316 -8.03 6.71 -31.10
C PHE A 316 -7.67 5.35 -31.69
N SER A 317 -7.91 5.20 -32.99
CA SER A 317 -7.67 3.98 -33.75
C SER A 317 -6.17 3.68 -33.90
N GLY A 318 -5.73 2.58 -33.30
CA GLY A 318 -4.69 1.75 -33.93
C GLY A 318 -5.30 1.00 -35.13
N PRO A 319 -4.48 0.40 -36.00
CA PRO A 319 -5.00 -0.32 -37.16
C PRO A 319 -5.87 -1.51 -36.72
N VAL A 320 -7.05 -1.63 -37.32
CA VAL A 320 -7.99 -2.72 -37.07
C VAL A 320 -7.39 -4.00 -37.66
N SER A 321 -7.35 -5.07 -36.87
CA SER A 321 -6.79 -6.36 -37.26
C SER A 321 -7.89 -7.42 -37.31
N VAL A 322 -8.12 -8.02 -38.47
CA VAL A 322 -9.08 -9.09 -38.71
C VAL A 322 -8.37 -10.33 -39.23
N VAL A 323 -8.72 -11.52 -38.73
CA VAL A 323 -8.23 -12.79 -39.29
C VAL A 323 -9.19 -13.23 -40.40
N LEU A 324 -8.67 -13.52 -41.59
CA LEU A 324 -9.42 -14.06 -42.71
C LEU A 324 -9.03 -15.53 -42.92
N SER A 325 -10.00 -16.43 -42.84
CA SER A 325 -9.81 -17.87 -43.03
C SER A 325 -11.00 -18.48 -43.78
N GLY A 326 -10.74 -19.26 -44.83
CA GLY A 326 -11.80 -19.98 -45.56
C GLY A 326 -11.29 -20.64 -46.84
N SER A 327 -11.99 -21.67 -47.30
CA SER A 327 -11.69 -22.33 -48.57
C SER A 327 -12.98 -22.79 -49.24
N GLY A 328 -13.04 -22.78 -50.56
CA GLY A 328 -14.24 -23.18 -51.29
C GLY A 328 -14.01 -23.47 -52.76
N SER A 329 -15.04 -24.04 -53.40
CA SER A 329 -15.10 -24.25 -54.85
C SER A 329 -16.30 -23.51 -55.42
N VAL A 330 -16.13 -22.80 -56.54
CA VAL A 330 -17.18 -22.00 -57.18
C VAL A 330 -17.52 -22.61 -58.54
N PRO A 331 -18.65 -23.33 -58.68
CA PRO A 331 -19.16 -23.73 -59.99
C PRO A 331 -19.79 -22.53 -60.70
N LEU A 332 -19.56 -22.40 -62.00
CA LEU A 332 -20.12 -21.32 -62.84
C LEU A 332 -20.64 -21.85 -64.18
N ALA A 333 -21.71 -21.25 -64.67
CA ALA A 333 -22.15 -21.40 -66.06
C ALA A 333 -21.20 -20.65 -67.00
N VAL A 334 -21.16 -21.05 -68.28
CA VAL A 334 -20.35 -20.34 -69.29
C VAL A 334 -20.89 -18.92 -69.45
N GLY A 335 -20.00 -17.92 -69.35
CA GLY A 335 -20.35 -16.49 -69.39
C GLY A 335 -20.81 -15.90 -68.04
N GLU A 336 -20.80 -16.67 -66.95
CA GLU A 336 -21.15 -16.18 -65.62
C GLU A 336 -19.93 -15.58 -64.91
N ILE A 337 -20.12 -14.41 -64.28
CA ILE A 337 -19.14 -13.76 -63.38
C ILE A 337 -19.71 -13.77 -61.96
N LYS A 338 -18.91 -14.24 -60.99
CA LYS A 338 -19.30 -14.27 -59.58
C LYS A 338 -18.24 -13.67 -58.68
N TYR A 339 -18.71 -12.91 -57.69
CA TYR A 339 -17.89 -12.29 -56.67
C TYR A 339 -18.09 -12.98 -55.32
N TYR A 340 -16.99 -13.20 -54.61
CA TYR A 340 -17.00 -13.71 -53.24
C TYR A 340 -16.33 -12.69 -52.33
N ASP A 341 -17.13 -12.00 -51.51
CA ASP A 341 -16.66 -10.96 -50.60
C ASP A 341 -15.93 -11.55 -49.40
N LEU A 342 -14.66 -11.16 -49.23
CA LEU A 342 -13.80 -11.56 -48.13
C LEU A 342 -13.94 -10.59 -46.96
N HIS A 343 -14.01 -9.29 -47.25
CA HIS A 343 -14.14 -8.26 -46.24
C HIS A 343 -14.72 -6.97 -46.83
N THR A 344 -15.41 -6.17 -46.02
CA THR A 344 -15.85 -4.83 -46.38
C THR A 344 -15.14 -3.82 -45.49
N PHE A 345 -14.27 -3.00 -46.09
CA PHE A 345 -13.61 -1.89 -45.44
C PHE A 345 -14.65 -0.79 -45.11
N PRO A 346 -14.68 -0.29 -43.87
CA PRO A 346 -15.52 0.86 -43.51
C PRO A 346 -15.18 2.11 -44.33
N THR A 347 -16.17 2.98 -44.52
CA THR A 347 -15.95 4.31 -45.12
C THR A 347 -14.83 5.06 -44.41
N GLY A 348 -13.92 5.65 -45.18
CA GLY A 348 -12.81 6.45 -44.66
C GLY A 348 -11.51 5.68 -44.37
N THR A 349 -11.49 4.36 -44.64
CA THR A 349 -10.25 3.56 -44.61
C THR A 349 -9.24 4.15 -45.60
N LYS A 350 -8.02 4.44 -45.14
CA LYS A 350 -6.94 5.02 -45.95
C LYS A 350 -5.96 3.97 -46.43
N TYR A 351 -5.66 3.00 -45.58
CA TYR A 351 -4.69 1.94 -45.88
C TYR A 351 -5.24 0.59 -45.48
N ALA A 352 -4.95 -0.43 -46.27
CA ALA A 352 -5.18 -1.82 -45.90
C ALA A 352 -3.96 -2.67 -46.28
N LEU A 353 -3.61 -3.60 -45.40
CA LEU A 353 -2.59 -4.62 -45.60
C LEU A 353 -3.21 -5.97 -45.29
N PHE A 354 -3.31 -6.82 -46.30
CA PHE A 354 -3.54 -8.23 -46.10
C PHE A 354 -2.19 -8.95 -46.16
N ALA A 355 -1.84 -9.72 -45.14
CA ALA A 355 -0.59 -10.49 -45.11
C ALA A 355 -0.86 -11.91 -44.62
N THR A 356 -0.19 -12.89 -45.22
CA THR A 356 -0.26 -14.28 -44.76
C THR A 356 0.75 -14.53 -43.64
N ASN A 357 0.47 -15.50 -42.77
CA ASN A 357 1.36 -15.87 -41.65
C ASN A 357 2.44 -16.89 -42.04
N ALA A 358 2.58 -17.23 -43.33
CA ALA A 358 3.41 -18.36 -43.75
C ALA A 358 4.89 -17.95 -43.89
N THR A 359 5.75 -18.51 -43.04
CA THR A 359 7.21 -18.51 -43.23
C THR A 359 7.56 -19.56 -44.30
N THR A 360 7.64 -19.14 -45.57
CA THR A 360 8.31 -19.75 -46.76
C THR A 360 8.31 -21.29 -47.00
N ALA A 361 7.74 -22.14 -46.15
CA ALA A 361 7.82 -23.60 -46.26
C ALA A 361 6.48 -24.32 -46.00
N ASP A 362 5.48 -23.65 -45.41
CA ASP A 362 4.16 -24.27 -45.16
C ASP A 362 3.17 -23.95 -46.29
N VAL A 363 3.06 -24.89 -47.22
CA VAL A 363 2.13 -24.89 -48.36
C VAL A 363 0.64 -24.89 -47.94
N GLY A 364 0.35 -25.05 -46.64
CA GLY A 364 -1.01 -25.19 -46.09
C GLY A 364 -1.73 -23.90 -45.72
N TYR A 365 -1.03 -22.75 -45.60
CA TYR A 365 -1.63 -21.49 -45.11
C TYR A 365 -1.43 -20.29 -46.05
N GLN A 366 -1.13 -20.56 -47.33
CA GLN A 366 -0.97 -19.51 -48.34
C GLN A 366 -2.33 -19.13 -48.93
N THR A 367 -2.55 -17.82 -49.11
CA THR A 367 -3.69 -17.36 -49.89
C THR A 367 -3.49 -17.78 -51.34
N THR A 368 -4.35 -18.69 -51.78
CA THR A 368 -4.19 -19.40 -53.05
C THR A 368 -5.42 -19.20 -53.92
N LEU A 369 -5.18 -18.82 -55.17
CA LEU A 369 -6.19 -18.75 -56.20
C LEU A 369 -5.83 -19.73 -57.32
N TYR A 370 -6.79 -20.59 -57.69
CA TYR A 370 -6.59 -21.61 -58.70
C TYR A 370 -7.71 -21.59 -59.75
N ALA A 371 -7.33 -21.40 -61.01
CA ALA A 371 -8.22 -21.41 -62.16
C ALA A 371 -7.94 -22.61 -63.08
N TYR A 372 -8.97 -23.42 -63.35
CA TYR A 372 -8.90 -24.49 -64.36
C TYR A 372 -8.86 -23.89 -65.79
N SER A 373 -8.50 -24.69 -66.80
CA SER A 373 -8.20 -24.24 -68.17
C SER A 373 -9.29 -23.44 -68.90
N ASN A 374 -10.52 -23.40 -68.37
CA ASN A 374 -11.66 -22.68 -68.94
C ASN A 374 -12.19 -21.53 -68.05
N TYR A 375 -11.47 -21.24 -66.97
CA TYR A 375 -11.84 -20.20 -66.01
C TYR A 375 -10.80 -19.10 -65.95
N ILE A 376 -11.28 -17.92 -65.61
CA ILE A 376 -10.46 -16.78 -65.26
C ILE A 376 -10.79 -16.37 -63.82
N SER A 377 -9.76 -16.01 -63.05
CA SER A 377 -9.93 -15.57 -61.66
C SER A 377 -8.97 -14.44 -61.30
N SER A 378 -9.38 -13.58 -60.38
CA SER A 378 -8.55 -12.50 -59.83
C SER A 378 -8.94 -12.15 -58.40
N VAL A 379 -8.07 -11.38 -57.73
CA VAL A 379 -8.40 -10.69 -56.48
C VAL A 379 -8.67 -9.24 -56.82
N VAL A 380 -9.80 -8.74 -56.34
CA VAL A 380 -10.29 -7.41 -56.69
C VAL A 380 -10.73 -6.64 -55.47
N ILE A 381 -10.71 -5.33 -55.60
CA ILE A 381 -11.53 -4.46 -54.76
C ILE A 381 -12.70 -3.90 -55.56
N ARG A 382 -13.82 -3.69 -54.89
CA ARG A 382 -15.04 -3.14 -55.46
C ARG A 382 -15.55 -1.99 -54.64
N ASP A 383 -15.86 -0.88 -55.28
CA ASP A 383 -16.48 0.25 -54.61
C ASP A 383 -18.00 0.00 -54.39
N LYS A 384 -18.69 0.98 -53.79
CA LYS A 384 -20.13 0.94 -53.55
C LYS A 384 -20.97 0.85 -54.84
N ASN A 385 -20.40 1.26 -55.98
CA ASN A 385 -21.04 1.24 -57.30
C ASN A 385 -20.68 -0.04 -58.09
N ASN A 386 -19.95 -0.98 -57.48
CA ASN A 386 -19.39 -2.18 -58.09
C ASN A 386 -18.37 -1.90 -59.23
N ILE A 387 -17.75 -0.71 -59.27
CA ILE A 387 -16.56 -0.51 -60.11
C ILE A 387 -15.44 -1.37 -59.53
N VAL A 388 -14.76 -2.11 -60.41
CA VAL A 388 -13.74 -3.08 -60.04
C VAL A 388 -12.36 -2.49 -60.27
N ALA A 389 -11.49 -2.55 -59.26
CA ALA A 389 -10.05 -2.45 -59.46
C ALA A 389 -9.47 -3.85 -59.26
N SER A 390 -8.86 -4.39 -60.30
CA SER A 390 -8.37 -5.78 -60.34
C SER A 390 -6.87 -5.85 -60.63
N MET A 391 -6.23 -6.90 -60.11
CA MET A 391 -4.95 -7.36 -60.63
C MET A 391 -5.10 -8.01 -62.02
N ASP A 392 -3.99 -8.21 -62.73
CA ASP A 392 -3.89 -9.06 -63.92
C ASP A 392 -4.68 -10.37 -63.72
N TRP A 393 -5.55 -10.66 -64.68
CA TRP A 393 -6.38 -11.87 -64.69
C TRP A 393 -5.52 -13.12 -64.86
N ILE A 394 -5.79 -14.15 -64.07
CA ILE A 394 -5.14 -15.45 -64.22
C ILE A 394 -6.05 -16.35 -65.04
N SER A 395 -5.50 -16.96 -66.09
CA SER A 395 -6.17 -17.93 -66.96
C SER A 395 -5.39 -19.24 -67.01
N ASN A 396 -5.97 -20.31 -67.57
CA ASN A 396 -5.25 -21.47 -68.12
C ASN A 396 -4.41 -22.33 -67.15
N GLY A 397 -4.97 -22.79 -66.03
CA GLY A 397 -4.32 -23.82 -65.20
C GLY A 397 -3.19 -23.31 -64.30
N PHE A 398 -3.10 -22.00 -64.10
CA PHE A 398 -2.11 -21.37 -63.23
C PHE A 398 -2.60 -21.26 -61.78
N THR A 399 -1.67 -21.43 -60.84
CA THR A 399 -1.85 -21.17 -59.40
C THR A 399 -1.14 -19.89 -59.03
N MET A 400 -1.78 -19.02 -58.26
CA MET A 400 -1.12 -17.84 -57.69
C MET A 400 -1.10 -17.91 -56.16
N TYR A 401 0.08 -17.65 -55.61
CA TYR A 401 0.33 -17.51 -54.18
C TYR A 401 0.51 -16.06 -53.80
N ILE A 402 -0.43 -15.53 -53.01
CA ILE A 402 -0.40 -14.15 -52.55
C ILE A 402 0.21 -14.13 -51.16
N LYS A 403 1.37 -13.47 -51.02
CA LYS A 403 2.04 -13.27 -49.73
C LYS A 403 1.45 -12.07 -49.00
N SER A 404 1.27 -10.96 -49.71
CA SER A 404 0.59 -9.79 -49.15
C SER A 404 -0.02 -8.90 -50.22
N ILE A 405 -1.08 -8.20 -49.84
CA ILE A 405 -1.74 -7.16 -50.62
C ILE A 405 -1.68 -5.88 -49.79
N TYR A 406 -1.03 -4.85 -50.31
CA TYR A 406 -1.05 -3.52 -49.76
C TYR A 406 -1.94 -2.63 -50.61
N ILE A 407 -2.86 -1.91 -49.98
CA ILE A 407 -3.82 -1.04 -50.64
C ILE A 407 -3.70 0.34 -50.03
N ASP A 408 -3.38 1.31 -50.87
CA ASP A 408 -3.37 2.73 -50.52
C ASP A 408 -4.55 3.40 -51.22
N PHE A 409 -5.62 3.64 -50.46
CA PHE A 409 -6.81 4.32 -50.97
C PHE A 409 -6.55 5.82 -51.19
N THR A 410 -5.55 6.40 -50.52
CA THR A 410 -5.19 7.81 -50.66
C THR A 410 -4.50 8.06 -52.00
N ASN A 411 -3.50 7.23 -52.32
CA ASN A 411 -2.77 7.30 -53.58
C ASN A 411 -3.43 6.50 -54.71
N ARG A 412 -4.53 5.78 -54.42
CA ARG A 412 -5.29 4.95 -55.37
C ARG A 412 -4.44 3.86 -56.04
N ILE A 413 -3.59 3.19 -55.26
CA ILE A 413 -2.69 2.14 -55.73
C ILE A 413 -2.89 0.87 -54.91
N MET A 414 -2.89 -0.27 -55.59
CA MET A 414 -2.80 -1.59 -54.97
C MET A 414 -1.48 -2.24 -55.33
N THR A 415 -0.75 -2.75 -54.35
CA THR A 415 0.52 -3.47 -54.53
C THR A 415 0.36 -4.91 -54.09
N PHE A 416 0.71 -5.85 -54.97
CA PHE A 416 0.69 -7.27 -54.67
C PHE A 416 2.11 -7.80 -54.56
N ILE A 417 2.35 -8.60 -53.53
CA ILE A 417 3.61 -9.32 -53.32
C ILE A 417 3.29 -10.80 -53.42
N ASN A 418 3.82 -11.44 -54.46
CA ASN A 418 3.66 -12.88 -54.72
C ASN A 418 4.90 -13.65 -54.26
N ASP A 419 4.70 -14.90 -53.84
CA ASP A 419 5.80 -15.83 -53.54
C ASP A 419 5.91 -16.88 -54.67
N GLY A 420 7.10 -17.03 -55.25
CA GLY A 420 7.36 -17.90 -56.41
C GLY A 420 8.66 -17.55 -57.14
N PRO A 421 9.16 -18.41 -58.06
CA PRO A 421 10.47 -18.28 -58.70
C PRO A 421 10.65 -17.01 -59.57
N ASN A 422 9.58 -16.24 -59.76
CA ASN A 422 9.56 -14.95 -60.47
C ASN A 422 8.93 -13.83 -59.60
N SER A 423 9.23 -13.79 -58.30
CA SER A 423 8.68 -12.81 -57.36
C SER A 423 8.92 -11.36 -57.83
N ARG A 424 7.84 -10.68 -58.21
CA ARG A 424 7.85 -9.24 -58.53
C ARG A 424 6.72 -8.56 -57.79
N ASN A 425 7.03 -7.43 -57.17
CA ASN A 425 6.00 -6.48 -56.73
C ASN A 425 5.34 -5.92 -57.98
N LYS A 426 4.01 -6.00 -58.06
CA LYS A 426 3.24 -5.37 -59.13
C LYS A 426 2.27 -4.36 -58.51
N GLU A 427 2.29 -3.16 -59.05
CA GLU A 427 1.39 -2.08 -58.71
C GLU A 427 0.27 -1.98 -59.74
N PHE A 428 -0.97 -1.86 -59.26
CA PHE A 428 -2.16 -1.69 -60.07
C PHE A 428 -2.86 -0.40 -59.63
N PRO A 429 -2.93 0.63 -60.49
CA PRO A 429 -3.67 1.84 -60.18
C PRO A 429 -5.17 1.53 -60.17
N MET A 430 -5.91 2.12 -59.23
CA MET A 430 -7.36 2.06 -59.24
C MET A 430 -7.91 2.93 -60.39
N PRO A 431 -8.99 2.51 -61.07
CA PRO A 431 -9.64 3.32 -62.09
C PRO A 431 -10.02 4.72 -61.58
N SER A 432 -9.96 5.73 -62.45
CA SER A 432 -10.26 7.13 -62.07
C SER A 432 -11.68 7.32 -61.52
N ASN A 433 -12.61 6.48 -61.96
CA ASN A 433 -14.02 6.43 -61.53
C ASN A 433 -14.28 5.51 -60.32
N PHE A 434 -13.26 4.94 -59.68
CA PHE A 434 -13.41 4.13 -58.47
C PHE A 434 -13.68 5.03 -57.25
N ASP A 435 -14.79 4.79 -56.57
CA ASP A 435 -15.25 5.62 -55.44
C ASP A 435 -14.70 5.14 -54.09
N ILE A 436 -13.72 5.87 -53.58
CA ILE A 436 -13.09 5.62 -52.27
C ILE A 436 -13.84 6.25 -51.08
N THR A 437 -14.93 6.99 -51.33
CA THR A 437 -15.70 7.70 -50.28
C THR A 437 -16.75 6.83 -49.60
N GLY A 438 -17.01 5.63 -50.15
CA GLY A 438 -17.94 4.65 -49.59
C GLY A 438 -17.22 3.41 -49.02
N PRO A 439 -17.99 2.41 -48.56
CA PRO A 439 -17.42 1.12 -48.19
C PRO A 439 -16.81 0.43 -49.41
N ILE A 440 -15.66 -0.20 -49.22
CA ILE A 440 -14.92 -0.90 -50.27
C ILE A 440 -14.87 -2.39 -49.93
N ARG A 441 -15.17 -3.25 -50.89
CA ARG A 441 -15.19 -4.70 -50.69
C ARG A 441 -13.93 -5.32 -51.27
N LEU A 442 -13.22 -6.13 -50.49
CA LEU A 442 -12.20 -7.04 -50.98
C LEU A 442 -12.89 -8.34 -51.39
N SER A 443 -12.70 -8.78 -52.63
CA SER A 443 -13.40 -9.93 -53.18
C SER A 443 -12.47 -10.82 -54.01
N TYR A 444 -12.78 -12.11 -54.08
CA TYR A 444 -12.39 -12.92 -55.23
C TYR A 444 -13.42 -12.75 -56.34
N VAL A 445 -12.93 -12.74 -57.59
CA VAL A 445 -13.78 -12.80 -58.78
C VAL A 445 -13.43 -14.05 -59.58
N PHE A 446 -14.47 -14.71 -60.09
CA PHE A 446 -14.38 -15.88 -60.94
C PHE A 446 -15.27 -15.69 -62.16
N GLU A 447 -14.76 -16.08 -63.32
CA GLU A 447 -15.45 -16.04 -64.61
C GLU A 447 -15.18 -17.36 -65.36
N ARG A 448 -16.17 -17.85 -66.11
CA ARG A 448 -16.00 -19.02 -67.00
C ARG A 448 -16.10 -18.61 -68.46
N ASN A 449 -14.99 -18.76 -69.20
CA ASN A 449 -14.81 -18.19 -70.54
C ASN A 449 -14.91 -19.21 -71.69
N ALA A 450 -15.00 -20.50 -71.40
CA ALA A 450 -15.16 -21.53 -72.42
C ALA A 450 -15.93 -22.77 -71.91
N SER A 451 -16.46 -23.55 -72.85
CA SER A 451 -17.06 -24.87 -72.60
C SER A 451 -15.98 -25.94 -72.35
N GLY A 452 -16.27 -26.93 -71.51
CA GLY A 452 -15.35 -28.01 -71.11
C GLY A 452 -15.36 -28.26 -69.59
N PHE A 453 -14.39 -29.04 -69.10
CA PHE A 453 -14.32 -29.66 -67.75
C PHE A 453 -15.04 -28.86 -66.63
N GLU A 454 -15.96 -29.50 -65.91
CA GLU A 454 -16.85 -28.89 -64.91
C GLU A 454 -16.21 -28.68 -63.53
N GLY A 455 -14.91 -28.92 -63.38
CA GLY A 455 -14.18 -28.60 -62.15
C GLY A 455 -14.21 -27.09 -61.90
N GLY A 456 -14.99 -26.65 -60.90
CA GLY A 456 -15.12 -25.23 -60.53
C GLY A 456 -13.82 -24.62 -60.00
N CYS A 457 -13.70 -23.29 -60.00
CA CYS A 457 -12.53 -22.60 -59.45
C CYS A 457 -12.38 -22.84 -57.95
N ARG A 458 -11.14 -22.95 -57.46
CA ARG A 458 -10.86 -23.12 -56.02
C ARG A 458 -10.20 -21.88 -55.45
N TYR A 459 -10.58 -21.54 -54.22
CA TYR A 459 -9.89 -20.52 -53.44
C TYR A 459 -9.62 -21.01 -52.03
N ALA A 460 -8.52 -20.52 -51.48
CA ALA A 460 -8.20 -20.59 -50.06
C ALA A 460 -7.69 -19.23 -49.60
N VAL A 461 -8.25 -18.70 -48.52
CA VAL A 461 -7.78 -17.49 -47.85
C VAL A 461 -7.32 -17.85 -46.45
N GLY A 462 -6.11 -17.42 -46.12
CA GLY A 462 -5.50 -17.65 -44.82
C GLY A 462 -4.52 -16.51 -44.53
N GLY A 463 -4.88 -15.62 -43.62
CA GLY A 463 -4.03 -14.47 -43.31
C GLY A 463 -4.68 -13.46 -42.36
N ARG A 464 -3.94 -12.38 -42.12
CA ARG A 464 -4.35 -11.26 -41.28
C ARG A 464 -4.52 -10.03 -42.13
N LEU A 465 -5.70 -9.42 -42.05
CA LEU A 465 -6.02 -8.13 -42.64
C LEU A 465 -5.85 -7.04 -41.57
N ILE A 466 -5.11 -5.99 -41.91
CA ILE A 466 -4.81 -4.85 -41.05
C ILE A 466 -5.21 -3.58 -41.82
N TYR A 467 -6.07 -2.72 -41.29
CA TYR A 467 -6.48 -1.49 -41.99
C TYR A 467 -6.66 -0.29 -41.05
N ALA A 468 -6.45 0.91 -41.57
CA ALA A 468 -6.47 2.17 -40.83
C ALA A 468 -7.11 3.30 -41.65
#